data_AF-A0A955IVA2-F1
#
_entry.id   AF-A0A955IVA2-F1
#
_cell.length_a   1.000
_cell.length_b   1.000
_cell.length_c   1.000
_cell.angle_alpha   90.00
_cell.angle_beta   90.00
_cell.angle_gamma   90.00
#
_symmetry.space_group_name_H-M   'P 1'
#
loop_
_entity.id
_entity.type
_entity.pdbx_description
1 polymer ?
#
loop_
_entity_poly.entity_id
_entity_poly.type
_entity_poly.pdbx_seq_one_letter_code
_entity_poly.pdbx_strand_id
1 'polypeptide(L)'
;MTNDTHDATLRSWVESANDPATDFPIQNLPFGIAITRDDDEETYETAVAIGDQVLLVSRLVERGLFEDSGLDDDTLIALLYPHFEVLSTEELIDVRRALIGLLHEDSGALRDDGDLRREVLRPMRDVEMALPTACMNYTDFYASLYHATNVGSMFRPDNPLLPNYKHIPIAYHGRASSIVPSGTPIRRPSGQTMPVEGEAPVFGPCRLLDYELEVGIVIGRGNEQGAPIHIAEAPDHIFGMCL
;
A
#
# COMPACT_ATOMS: atom_id res chain seq x y z
N MET A 1 7.99 -10.17 -10.28
CA MET A 1 8.59 -11.43 -10.79
C MET A 1 8.50 -12.47 -9.70
N THR A 2 8.06 -13.69 -10.00
CA THR A 2 7.98 -14.78 -9.01
C THR A 2 9.39 -15.33 -8.75
N ASN A 3 9.72 -15.59 -7.49
CA ASN A 3 11.00 -16.14 -7.05
C ASN A 3 10.78 -17.11 -5.86
N ASP A 4 11.86 -17.56 -5.23
CA ASP A 4 11.89 -18.48 -4.10
C ASP A 4 10.99 -18.06 -2.93
N THR A 5 10.88 -16.75 -2.68
CA THR A 5 10.04 -16.21 -1.61
C THR A 5 8.53 -16.41 -1.82
N HIS A 6 8.10 -16.79 -3.03
CA HIS A 6 6.70 -17.01 -3.37
C HIS A 6 6.31 -18.49 -3.35
N ASP A 7 7.20 -19.38 -2.90
CA ASP A 7 6.90 -20.80 -2.78
C ASP A 7 5.72 -21.01 -1.82
N ALA A 8 4.65 -21.60 -2.36
CA ALA A 8 3.40 -21.86 -1.64
C ALA A 8 3.57 -22.88 -0.50
N THR A 9 4.71 -23.56 -0.41
CA THR A 9 5.03 -24.50 0.66
C THR A 9 5.71 -23.86 1.87
N LEU A 10 6.19 -22.62 1.76
CA LEU A 10 6.77 -21.90 2.90
C LEU A 10 5.75 -21.73 4.03
N ARG A 11 6.21 -21.94 5.26
CA ARG A 11 5.41 -21.79 6.49
C ARG A 11 6.14 -20.93 7.50
N SER A 12 5.36 -20.29 8.38
CA SER A 12 5.88 -19.46 9.46
C SER A 12 5.68 -20.13 10.82
N TRP A 13 6.55 -19.82 11.78
CA TRP A 13 6.29 -20.11 13.19
C TRP A 13 5.21 -19.19 13.79
N VAL A 14 4.82 -18.11 13.09
CA VAL A 14 3.61 -17.34 13.41
C VAL A 14 2.40 -18.13 12.90
N GLU A 15 1.80 -18.95 13.76
CA GLU A 15 0.80 -19.95 13.38
C GLU A 15 -0.40 -19.38 12.59
N SER A 16 -0.88 -18.19 12.93
CA SER A 16 -1.98 -17.52 12.22
C SER A 16 -1.66 -17.19 10.76
N ALA A 17 -0.37 -17.10 10.38
CA ALA A 17 0.04 -16.89 9.00
C ALA A 17 -0.07 -18.16 8.14
N ASN A 18 -0.26 -19.33 8.77
CA ASN A 18 -0.44 -20.60 8.08
C ASN A 18 -1.93 -20.94 7.82
N ASP A 19 -2.86 -20.09 8.27
CA ASP A 19 -4.29 -20.26 8.01
C ASP A 19 -4.58 -20.00 6.51
N PRO A 20 -5.16 -20.93 5.74
CA PRO A 20 -5.51 -20.71 4.34
C PRO A 20 -6.49 -19.55 4.09
N ALA A 21 -7.19 -19.08 5.11
CA ALA A 21 -8.09 -17.93 5.05
C ALA A 21 -7.42 -16.58 5.37
N THR A 22 -6.13 -16.57 5.75
CA THR A 22 -5.42 -15.33 6.06
C THR A 22 -5.04 -14.57 4.78
N ASP A 23 -5.18 -13.25 4.81
CA ASP A 23 -4.63 -12.37 3.77
C ASP A 23 -3.12 -12.17 3.92
N PHE A 24 -2.55 -12.54 5.07
CA PHE A 24 -1.16 -12.22 5.43
C PHE A 24 -0.30 -13.48 5.67
N PRO A 25 -0.20 -14.41 4.70
CA PRO A 25 0.70 -15.54 4.84
C PRO A 25 2.16 -15.08 4.69
N ILE A 26 3.12 -15.96 4.98
CA ILE A 26 4.56 -15.64 4.84
C ILE A 26 4.93 -15.30 3.37
N GLN A 27 4.10 -15.68 2.40
CA GLN A 27 4.24 -15.32 1.00
C GLN A 27 3.75 -13.90 0.68
N ASN A 28 3.00 -13.21 1.54
CA ASN A 28 2.55 -11.85 1.25
C ASN A 28 3.53 -10.80 1.78
N LEU A 29 3.67 -10.68 3.10
CA LEU A 29 4.53 -9.69 3.78
C LEU A 29 4.34 -8.24 3.26
N PRO A 30 3.11 -7.69 3.28
CA PRO A 30 2.88 -6.32 2.83
C PRO A 30 3.44 -5.31 3.82
N PHE A 31 4.03 -4.23 3.30
CA PHE A 31 4.55 -3.14 4.11
C PHE A 31 3.46 -2.14 4.50
N GLY A 32 3.62 -1.55 5.68
CA GLY A 32 2.83 -0.44 6.17
C GLY A 32 3.60 0.36 7.21
N ILE A 33 2.96 1.40 7.74
CA ILE A 33 3.50 2.21 8.84
C ILE A 33 2.60 2.00 10.06
N ALA A 34 3.17 1.38 11.09
CA ALA A 34 2.50 1.21 12.38
C ALA A 34 2.77 2.45 13.24
N ILE A 35 1.73 2.94 13.90
CA ILE A 35 1.83 3.96 14.93
C ILE A 35 2.00 3.26 16.27
N THR A 36 3.15 3.46 16.91
CA THR A 36 3.43 2.96 18.25
C THR A 36 3.55 4.10 19.25
N ARG A 37 3.32 3.77 20.53
CA ARG A 37 3.31 4.73 21.63
C ARG A 37 4.11 4.15 22.78
N ASP A 38 5.34 4.60 22.91
CA ASP A 38 6.24 4.25 24.01
C ASP A 38 6.48 5.54 24.85
N ASP A 39 6.31 5.46 26.17
CA ASP A 39 6.51 6.58 27.10
C ASP A 39 5.80 7.92 26.72
N ASP A 40 4.55 7.83 26.23
CA ASP A 40 3.74 8.95 25.73
C ASP A 40 4.28 9.65 24.46
N GLU A 41 5.27 9.07 23.78
CA GLU A 41 5.78 9.52 22.48
C GLU A 41 5.22 8.66 21.34
N GLU A 42 4.65 9.31 20.33
CA GLU A 42 4.12 8.65 19.14
C GLU A 42 5.23 8.48 18.10
N THR A 43 5.46 7.24 17.66
CA THR A 43 6.46 6.89 16.66
C THR A 43 5.82 6.19 15.46
N TYR A 44 6.36 6.46 14.27
CA TYR A 44 5.91 5.88 13.00
C TYR A 44 6.95 4.87 12.55
N GLU A 45 6.59 3.59 12.59
CA GLU A 45 7.52 2.48 12.41
C GLU A 45 7.20 1.69 11.13
N THR A 46 8.23 1.40 10.34
CA THR A 46 8.10 0.47 9.21
C THR A 46 7.67 -0.88 9.74
N ALA A 47 6.59 -1.41 9.19
CA ALA A 47 5.99 -2.64 9.65
C ALA A 47 5.55 -3.55 8.51
N VAL A 48 5.48 -4.84 8.80
CA VAL A 48 5.00 -5.87 7.88
C VAL A 48 3.93 -6.71 8.55
N ALA A 49 2.84 -7.01 7.84
CA ALA A 49 1.80 -7.90 8.33
C ALA A 49 2.20 -9.38 8.18
N ILE A 50 1.94 -10.19 9.21
CA ILE A 50 2.15 -11.64 9.21
C ILE A 50 1.08 -12.33 10.08
N GLY A 51 0.18 -13.07 9.45
CA GLY A 51 -0.99 -13.65 10.11
C GLY A 51 -1.87 -12.58 10.76
N ASP A 52 -2.15 -12.73 12.06
CA ASP A 52 -2.87 -11.73 12.85
C ASP A 52 -1.95 -10.74 13.58
N GLN A 53 -0.67 -10.69 13.20
CA GLN A 53 0.35 -9.84 13.80
C GLN A 53 0.87 -8.78 12.84
N VAL A 54 1.41 -7.72 13.44
CA VAL A 54 2.23 -6.69 12.80
C VAL A 54 3.63 -6.83 13.35
N LEU A 55 4.61 -7.02 12.46
CA LEU A 55 6.04 -7.08 12.76
C LEU A 55 6.66 -5.71 12.53
N LEU A 56 7.22 -5.12 13.57
CA LEU A 56 7.91 -3.82 13.55
C LEU A 56 9.33 -4.02 13.00
N VAL A 57 9.50 -3.76 11.71
CA VAL A 57 10.76 -4.01 10.96
C VAL A 57 11.85 -3.02 11.35
N SER A 58 11.50 -1.75 11.64
CA SER A 58 12.46 -0.76 12.14
C SER A 58 13.17 -1.25 13.40
N ARG A 59 12.44 -1.86 14.34
CA ARG A 59 13.02 -2.45 15.56
C ARG A 59 13.91 -3.65 15.29
N LEU A 60 13.62 -4.45 14.26
CA LEU A 60 14.53 -5.53 13.83
C LEU A 60 15.87 -4.96 13.34
N VAL A 61 15.85 -3.85 12.60
CA VAL A 61 17.07 -3.14 12.16
C VAL A 61 17.85 -2.65 13.38
N GLU A 62 17.20 -1.96 14.33
CA GLU A 62 17.84 -1.43 15.55
C GLU A 62 18.47 -2.51 16.42
N ARG A 63 17.87 -3.71 16.43
CA ARG A 63 18.34 -4.87 17.18
C ARG A 63 19.39 -5.70 16.43
N GLY A 64 19.76 -5.33 15.21
CA GLY A 64 20.80 -5.98 14.43
C GLY A 64 20.40 -7.31 13.79
N LEU A 65 19.10 -7.60 13.65
CA LEU A 65 18.63 -8.89 13.11
C LEU A 65 18.91 -9.05 11.60
N PHE A 66 19.36 -7.99 10.96
CA PHE A 66 19.73 -7.97 9.54
C PHE A 66 21.25 -7.91 9.31
N GLU A 67 22.11 -7.94 10.34
CA GLU A 67 23.57 -7.83 10.16
C GLU A 67 24.14 -8.91 9.22
N ASP A 68 23.63 -10.14 9.28
CA ASP A 68 24.06 -11.26 8.44
C ASP A 68 23.22 -11.42 7.16
N SER A 69 22.31 -10.50 6.87
CA SER A 69 21.38 -10.61 5.72
C SER A 69 21.99 -10.15 4.40
N GLY A 70 23.09 -9.40 4.44
CA GLY A 70 23.73 -8.81 3.25
C GLY A 70 23.05 -7.56 2.71
N LEU A 71 22.05 -7.02 3.42
CA LEU A 71 21.45 -5.72 3.11
C LEU A 71 22.47 -4.60 3.34
N ASP A 72 22.51 -3.63 2.43
CA ASP A 72 23.39 -2.46 2.57
C ASP A 72 22.82 -1.40 3.52
N ASP A 73 23.66 -0.45 3.90
CA ASP A 73 23.32 0.61 4.85
C ASP A 73 22.13 1.45 4.35
N ASP A 74 22.05 1.73 3.05
CA ASP A 74 20.97 2.53 2.46
C ASP A 74 19.62 1.80 2.57
N THR A 75 19.60 0.49 2.35
CA THR A 75 18.42 -0.36 2.54
C THR A 75 17.98 -0.38 4.00
N LEU A 76 18.92 -0.56 4.93
CA LEU A 76 18.62 -0.55 6.38
C LEU A 76 18.09 0.81 6.83
N ILE A 77 18.63 1.92 6.30
CA ILE A 77 18.14 3.28 6.57
C ILE A 77 16.71 3.45 6.07
N ALA A 78 16.36 2.98 4.87
CA ALA A 78 15.01 3.09 4.32
C ALA A 78 13.97 2.25 5.11
N LEU A 79 14.41 1.18 5.77
CA LEU A 79 13.59 0.41 6.69
C LEU A 79 13.48 1.07 8.07
N LEU A 80 14.55 1.70 8.56
CA LEU A 80 14.58 2.36 9.86
C LEU A 80 13.76 3.65 9.86
N TYR A 81 13.86 4.45 8.80
CA TYR A 81 13.08 5.66 8.57
C TYR A 81 12.09 5.37 7.44
N PRO A 82 10.77 5.31 7.70
CA PRO A 82 9.76 4.66 6.86
C PRO A 82 9.65 5.24 5.45
N HIS A 83 10.59 4.81 4.61
CA HIS A 83 10.82 5.21 3.22
C HIS A 83 11.05 3.99 2.34
N PHE A 84 10.53 2.83 2.76
CA PHE A 84 10.72 1.53 2.08
C PHE A 84 10.21 1.54 0.63
N GLU A 85 9.33 2.48 0.25
CA GLU A 85 8.85 2.59 -1.12
C GLU A 85 9.94 2.99 -2.11
N VAL A 86 11.03 3.62 -1.65
CA VAL A 86 12.13 4.06 -2.53
C VAL A 86 13.07 2.92 -2.92
N LEU A 87 12.97 1.78 -2.24
CA LEU A 87 13.78 0.59 -2.51
C LEU A 87 13.49 0.07 -3.92
N SER A 88 14.56 -0.32 -4.61
CA SER A 88 14.51 -1.01 -5.88
C SER A 88 13.92 -2.42 -5.73
N THR A 89 13.50 -2.99 -6.86
CA THR A 89 13.03 -4.39 -6.91
C THR A 89 14.05 -5.38 -6.33
N GLU A 90 15.35 -5.16 -6.54
CA GLU A 90 16.41 -6.04 -6.03
C GLU A 90 16.52 -5.94 -4.50
N GLU A 91 16.59 -4.72 -3.96
CA GLU A 91 16.64 -4.46 -2.51
C GLU A 91 15.39 -5.02 -1.82
N LEU A 92 14.19 -4.84 -2.40
CA LEU A 92 12.94 -5.39 -1.85
C LEU A 92 12.93 -6.92 -1.82
N ILE A 93 13.50 -7.57 -2.83
CA ILE A 93 13.62 -9.03 -2.84
C ILE A 93 14.55 -9.48 -1.71
N ASP A 94 15.66 -8.79 -1.48
CA ASP A 94 16.60 -9.15 -0.44
C ASP A 94 16.06 -8.88 0.96
N VAL A 95 15.37 -7.75 1.17
CA VAL A 95 14.62 -7.49 2.42
C VAL A 95 13.60 -8.60 2.67
N ARG A 96 12.86 -8.98 1.64
CA ARG A 96 11.86 -10.04 1.74
C ARG A 96 12.47 -11.40 2.08
N ARG A 97 13.64 -11.74 1.51
CA ARG A 97 14.39 -12.94 1.89
C ARG A 97 14.84 -12.90 3.34
N ALA A 98 15.35 -11.76 3.80
CA ALA A 98 15.78 -11.58 5.18
C ALA A 98 14.60 -11.75 6.16
N LEU A 99 13.45 -11.13 5.87
CA LEU A 99 12.23 -11.27 6.66
C LEU A 99 11.73 -12.72 6.70
N ILE A 100 11.72 -13.41 5.55
CA ILE A 100 11.37 -14.84 5.49
C ILE A 100 12.35 -15.66 6.31
N GLY A 101 13.65 -15.38 6.24
CA GLY A 101 14.67 -16.03 7.06
C GLY A 101 14.41 -15.92 8.55
N LEU A 102 13.84 -14.80 9.03
CA LEU A 102 13.44 -14.62 10.43
C LEU A 102 12.09 -15.28 10.77
N LEU A 103 11.16 -15.32 9.81
CA LEU A 103 9.77 -15.76 10.01
C LEU A 103 9.54 -17.24 9.68
N HIS A 104 10.46 -17.90 8.98
CA HIS A 104 10.34 -19.30 8.55
C HIS A 104 10.25 -20.27 9.75
N GLU A 105 9.39 -21.29 9.68
CA GLU A 105 9.09 -22.20 10.81
C GLU A 105 10.34 -22.84 11.46
N ASP A 106 11.38 -23.11 10.68
CA ASP A 106 12.64 -23.70 11.14
C ASP A 106 13.67 -22.69 11.68
N SER A 107 13.41 -21.38 11.59
CA SER A 107 14.34 -20.35 12.03
C SER A 107 14.18 -20.00 13.51
N GLY A 108 15.26 -20.09 14.27
CA GLY A 108 15.25 -19.84 15.72
C GLY A 108 15.54 -18.39 16.12
N ALA A 109 16.18 -17.59 15.26
CA ALA A 109 16.78 -16.29 15.64
C ALA A 109 15.77 -15.32 16.27
N LEU A 110 14.58 -15.20 15.67
CA LEU A 110 13.48 -14.43 16.25
C LEU A 110 12.49 -15.33 17.02
N ARG A 111 12.23 -16.56 16.54
CA ARG A 111 11.23 -17.48 17.13
C ARG A 111 11.51 -17.81 18.59
N ASP A 112 12.77 -18.05 18.92
CA ASP A 112 13.18 -18.60 20.22
C ASP A 112 13.54 -17.50 21.23
N ASP A 113 13.57 -16.23 20.81
CA ASP A 113 13.74 -15.07 21.68
C ASP A 113 12.38 -14.46 22.07
N GLY A 114 11.86 -14.89 23.22
CA GLY A 114 10.56 -14.44 23.72
C GLY A 114 10.51 -12.96 24.13
N ASP A 115 11.66 -12.35 24.46
CA ASP A 115 11.72 -10.94 24.86
C ASP A 115 11.68 -10.06 23.61
N LEU A 116 12.53 -10.38 22.63
CA LEU A 116 12.53 -9.71 21.33
C LEU A 116 11.18 -9.86 20.63
N ARG A 117 10.56 -11.04 20.64
CA ARG A 117 9.23 -11.23 20.05
C ARG A 117 8.19 -10.29 20.63
N ARG A 118 8.16 -10.11 21.96
CA ARG A 118 7.23 -9.19 22.61
C ARG A 118 7.53 -7.73 22.26
N GLU A 119 8.77 -7.43 21.91
CA GLU A 119 9.18 -6.09 21.49
C GLU A 119 8.79 -5.80 20.04
N VAL A 120 8.90 -6.75 19.12
CA VAL A 120 8.73 -6.50 17.68
C VAL A 120 7.41 -6.99 17.08
N LEU A 121 6.69 -7.92 17.72
CA LEU A 121 5.37 -8.34 17.26
C LEU A 121 4.28 -7.66 18.08
N ARG A 122 3.25 -7.18 17.40
CA ARG A 122 2.02 -6.65 17.99
C ARG A 122 0.81 -7.33 17.38
N PRO A 123 -0.22 -7.67 18.17
CA PRO A 123 -1.50 -8.12 17.60
C PRO A 123 -2.06 -7.03 16.69
N MET A 124 -2.40 -7.37 15.45
CA MET A 124 -2.83 -6.41 14.43
C MET A 124 -4.05 -5.59 14.86
N ARG A 125 -4.96 -6.19 15.62
CA ARG A 125 -6.15 -5.53 16.19
C ARG A 125 -5.84 -4.38 17.16
N ASP A 126 -4.63 -4.37 17.73
CA ASP A 126 -4.19 -3.43 18.74
C ASP A 126 -3.23 -2.37 18.15
N VAL A 127 -3.00 -2.40 16.82
CA VAL A 127 -2.12 -1.47 16.10
C VAL A 127 -2.95 -0.46 15.32
N GLU A 128 -2.59 0.82 15.48
CA GLU A 128 -3.09 1.90 14.63
C GLU A 128 -2.16 2.04 13.41
N MET A 129 -2.72 2.13 12.21
CA MET A 129 -1.95 2.24 10.97
C MET A 129 -1.99 3.66 10.43
N ALA A 130 -0.84 4.19 10.02
CA ALA A 130 -0.75 5.44 9.26
C ALA A 130 -0.92 5.18 7.76
N LEU A 131 -0.96 6.26 6.96
CA LEU A 131 -0.75 6.13 5.51
C LEU A 131 0.65 5.54 5.26
N PRO A 132 0.80 4.54 4.37
CA PRO A 132 2.06 3.84 4.18
C PRO A 132 3.13 4.67 3.45
N THR A 133 2.74 5.79 2.84
CA THR A 133 3.68 6.71 2.16
C THR A 133 3.11 8.12 2.16
N ALA A 134 4.01 9.11 2.07
CA ALA A 134 3.63 10.51 1.87
C ALA A 134 3.11 10.70 0.44
N CYS A 135 1.78 10.71 0.27
CA CYS A 135 1.17 10.98 -1.03
C CYS A 135 1.33 12.45 -1.42
N MET A 136 2.35 12.75 -2.21
CA MET A 136 2.63 14.11 -2.71
C MET A 136 1.75 14.46 -3.92
N ASN A 137 1.45 13.47 -4.76
CA ASN A 137 0.58 13.59 -5.92
C ASN A 137 -0.28 12.33 -6.04
N TYR A 138 -1.52 12.52 -6.51
CA TYR A 138 -2.47 11.46 -6.79
C TYR A 138 -3.04 11.66 -8.19
N THR A 139 -3.03 10.60 -8.98
CA THR A 139 -3.59 10.56 -10.33
C THR A 139 -4.61 9.44 -10.37
N ASP A 140 -5.81 9.77 -10.81
CA ASP A 140 -6.88 8.80 -11.00
C ASP A 140 -7.09 8.53 -12.50
N PHE A 141 -7.12 7.25 -12.85
CA PHE A 141 -7.23 6.77 -14.22
C PHE A 141 -8.63 6.25 -14.51
N TYR A 142 -9.15 6.60 -15.67
CA TYR A 142 -10.43 6.11 -16.17
C TYR A 142 -10.24 4.86 -17.06
N ALA A 143 -9.71 3.79 -16.49
CA ALA A 143 -9.18 2.65 -17.26
C ALA A 143 -10.18 1.48 -17.48
N SER A 144 -11.29 1.41 -16.73
CA SER A 144 -12.26 0.32 -16.85
C SER A 144 -13.23 0.54 -18.01
N LEU A 145 -13.09 -0.25 -19.08
CA LEU A 145 -13.95 -0.18 -20.28
C LEU A 145 -15.44 -0.33 -19.92
N TYR A 146 -15.76 -1.22 -18.98
CA TYR A 146 -17.13 -1.47 -18.56
C TYR A 146 -17.69 -0.30 -17.78
N HIS A 147 -16.92 0.25 -16.83
CA HIS A 147 -17.31 1.46 -16.11
C HIS A 147 -17.54 2.62 -17.09
N ALA A 148 -16.58 2.86 -17.99
CA ALA A 148 -16.67 3.91 -19.00
C ALA A 148 -17.87 3.77 -19.94
N THR A 149 -18.18 2.53 -20.34
CA THR A 149 -19.35 2.23 -21.15
C THR A 149 -20.64 2.49 -20.39
N ASN A 150 -20.73 2.04 -19.13
CA ASN A 150 -21.93 2.19 -18.30
C ASN A 150 -22.26 3.67 -18.05
N VAL A 151 -21.27 4.46 -17.61
CA VAL A 151 -21.42 5.91 -17.42
C VAL A 151 -21.76 6.56 -18.76
N GLY A 152 -21.01 6.23 -19.81
CA GLY A 152 -21.22 6.76 -21.16
C GLY A 152 -22.65 6.55 -21.66
N SER A 153 -23.22 5.36 -21.46
CA SER A 153 -24.56 5.00 -21.92
C SER A 153 -25.67 5.77 -21.22
N MET A 154 -25.45 6.28 -20.00
CA MET A 154 -26.43 7.13 -19.31
C MET A 154 -26.59 8.50 -19.97
N PHE A 155 -25.57 8.98 -20.68
CA PHE A 155 -25.57 10.28 -21.37
C PHE A 155 -25.67 10.17 -22.89
N ARG A 156 -25.07 9.12 -23.48
CA ARG A 156 -24.91 8.89 -24.92
C ARG A 156 -25.11 7.40 -25.22
N PRO A 157 -26.34 6.88 -25.17
CA PRO A 157 -26.62 5.45 -25.27
C PRO A 157 -26.07 4.81 -26.57
N ASP A 158 -26.13 5.53 -27.69
CA ASP A 158 -25.67 5.01 -29.00
C ASP A 158 -24.15 5.05 -29.18
N ASN A 159 -23.45 5.93 -28.46
CA ASN A 159 -22.00 6.13 -28.56
C ASN A 159 -21.42 6.44 -27.17
N PRO A 160 -21.35 5.43 -26.28
CA PRO A 160 -21.05 5.65 -24.87
C PRO A 160 -19.62 6.14 -24.64
N LEU A 161 -18.66 5.60 -25.41
CA LEU A 161 -17.25 5.94 -25.30
C LEU A 161 -16.89 7.15 -26.17
N LEU A 162 -16.14 8.08 -25.60
CA LEU A 162 -15.54 9.16 -26.37
C LEU A 162 -14.42 8.62 -27.29
N PRO A 163 -14.15 9.28 -28.43
CA PRO A 163 -13.20 8.77 -29.42
C PRO A 163 -11.80 8.47 -28.88
N ASN A 164 -11.31 9.25 -27.91
CA ASN A 164 -9.97 9.11 -27.34
C ASN A 164 -9.79 7.92 -26.38
N TYR A 165 -10.88 7.37 -25.83
CA TYR A 165 -10.82 6.37 -24.75
C TYR A 165 -9.95 5.14 -25.09
N LYS A 166 -10.01 4.68 -26.33
CA LYS A 166 -9.27 3.49 -26.79
C LYS A 166 -7.83 3.79 -27.24
N HIS A 167 -7.38 5.04 -27.15
CA HIS A 167 -6.08 5.47 -27.67
C HIS A 167 -5.12 5.99 -26.60
N ILE A 168 -5.64 6.45 -25.46
CA ILE A 168 -4.86 6.96 -24.33
C ILE A 168 -5.56 6.54 -23.04
N PRO A 169 -4.83 6.06 -22.01
CA PRO A 169 -5.39 5.89 -20.68
C PRO A 169 -5.70 7.28 -20.10
N ILE A 170 -6.95 7.71 -20.22
CA ILE A 170 -7.41 9.02 -19.75
C ILE A 170 -7.27 9.05 -18.22
N ALA A 171 -6.75 10.16 -17.71
CA ALA A 171 -6.56 10.36 -16.28
C ALA A 171 -6.68 11.85 -15.94
N TYR A 172 -6.79 12.14 -14.65
CA TYR A 172 -6.78 13.49 -14.12
C TYR A 172 -6.03 13.53 -12.78
N HIS A 173 -5.56 14.71 -12.39
CA HIS A 173 -4.95 14.91 -11.08
C HIS A 173 -6.04 14.92 -10.00
N GLY A 174 -5.96 13.95 -9.10
CA GLY A 174 -6.79 13.91 -7.90
C GLY A 174 -6.27 14.82 -6.80
N ARG A 175 -6.86 14.73 -5.61
CA ARG A 175 -6.48 15.54 -4.44
C ARG A 175 -5.74 14.72 -3.38
N ALA A 176 -4.42 14.80 -3.39
CA ALA A 176 -3.57 14.04 -2.47
C ALA A 176 -3.84 14.35 -0.98
N SER A 177 -4.12 15.61 -0.64
CA SER A 177 -4.36 16.05 0.76
C SER A 177 -5.60 15.44 1.43
N SER A 178 -6.44 14.71 0.68
CA SER A 178 -7.67 14.08 1.18
C SER A 178 -7.63 12.56 1.10
N ILE A 179 -6.48 11.97 0.74
CA ILE A 179 -6.25 10.54 0.91
C ILE A 179 -6.06 10.28 2.40
N VAL A 180 -6.80 9.31 2.93
CA VAL A 180 -6.84 8.98 4.36
C VAL A 180 -6.78 7.46 4.53
N PRO A 181 -6.22 6.95 5.63
CA PRO A 181 -6.16 5.51 5.86
C PRO A 181 -7.56 4.93 6.09
N SER A 182 -7.69 3.62 5.86
CA SER A 182 -8.92 2.87 6.11
C SER A 182 -9.43 3.09 7.54
N GLY A 183 -10.76 3.13 7.70
CA GLY A 183 -11.42 3.41 8.98
C GLY A 183 -11.63 4.90 9.28
N THR A 184 -10.99 5.81 8.53
CA THR A 184 -11.22 7.25 8.70
C THR A 184 -12.67 7.64 8.32
N PRO A 185 -13.46 8.26 9.22
CA PRO A 185 -14.82 8.66 8.90
C PRO A 185 -14.89 9.76 7.83
N ILE A 186 -15.64 9.53 6.75
CA ILE A 186 -15.87 10.51 5.68
C ILE A 186 -17.15 11.29 5.92
N ARG A 187 -17.04 12.63 6.00
CA ARG A 187 -18.20 13.52 6.16
C ARG A 187 -18.88 13.76 4.81
N ARG A 188 -20.21 13.60 4.75
CA ARG A 188 -21.00 13.97 3.57
C ARG A 188 -20.73 15.43 3.17
N PRO A 189 -20.28 15.70 1.94
CA PRO A 189 -19.93 17.05 1.52
C PRO A 189 -21.19 17.90 1.31
N SER A 190 -21.03 19.21 1.46
CA SER A 190 -21.99 20.20 0.99
C SER A 190 -21.38 20.96 -0.18
N GLY A 191 -22.21 21.36 -1.14
CA GLY A 191 -21.75 22.02 -2.36
C GLY A 191 -22.90 22.58 -3.17
N GLN A 192 -22.57 23.12 -4.35
CA GLN A 192 -23.55 23.58 -5.31
C GLN A 192 -24.08 22.42 -6.15
N THR A 193 -25.39 22.39 -6.37
CA THR A 193 -26.07 21.42 -7.25
C THR A 193 -27.08 22.14 -8.12
N MET A 194 -27.40 21.59 -9.29
CA MET A 194 -28.47 22.07 -10.16
C MET A 194 -29.50 20.95 -10.37
N PRO A 195 -30.46 20.77 -9.44
CA PRO A 195 -31.40 19.65 -9.49
C PRO A 195 -32.44 19.77 -10.61
N VAL A 196 -32.72 21.00 -11.05
CA VAL A 196 -33.62 21.32 -12.15
C VAL A 196 -32.80 21.97 -13.25
N GLU A 197 -32.81 21.38 -14.44
CA GLU A 197 -32.07 21.89 -15.58
C GLU A 197 -32.58 23.28 -15.98
N GLY A 198 -31.66 24.24 -16.15
CA GLY A 198 -31.98 25.62 -16.54
C GLY A 198 -32.33 26.56 -15.38
N GLU A 199 -32.42 26.08 -14.14
CA GLU A 199 -32.57 26.93 -12.94
C GLU A 199 -31.21 27.33 -12.33
N ALA A 200 -31.24 28.29 -11.40
CA ALA A 200 -30.05 28.68 -10.65
C ALA A 200 -29.59 27.54 -9.71
N PRO A 201 -28.28 27.32 -9.53
CA PRO A 201 -27.76 26.30 -8.63
C PRO A 201 -28.10 26.63 -7.17
N VAL A 202 -28.25 25.59 -6.35
CA VAL A 202 -28.53 25.69 -4.92
C VAL A 202 -27.38 25.09 -4.11
N PHE A 203 -27.08 25.70 -2.96
CA PHE A 203 -26.09 25.18 -2.01
C PHE A 203 -26.75 24.29 -0.95
N GLY A 204 -26.19 23.11 -0.70
CA GLY A 204 -26.66 22.23 0.37
C GLY A 204 -25.91 20.88 0.40
N PRO A 205 -26.35 19.95 1.25
CA PRO A 205 -25.75 18.61 1.33
C PRO A 205 -25.86 17.83 0.03
N CYS A 206 -24.82 17.07 -0.31
CA CYS A 206 -24.85 16.13 -1.43
C CYS A 206 -25.99 15.11 -1.28
N ARG A 207 -26.78 14.92 -2.34
CA ARG A 207 -27.93 13.98 -2.38
C ARG A 207 -27.58 12.61 -2.99
N LEU A 208 -26.53 12.56 -3.80
CA LEU A 208 -26.07 11.37 -4.52
C LEU A 208 -24.61 11.12 -4.14
N LEU A 209 -24.41 10.68 -2.89
CA LEU A 209 -23.07 10.27 -2.44
C LEU A 209 -22.87 8.82 -2.90
N ASP A 210 -21.72 8.57 -3.53
CA ASP A 210 -21.39 7.27 -4.11
C ASP A 210 -19.98 6.85 -3.68
N TYR A 211 -19.59 5.64 -4.07
CA TYR A 211 -18.23 5.13 -3.94
C TYR A 211 -17.71 4.63 -5.30
N GLU A 212 -16.40 4.67 -5.47
CA GLU A 212 -15.71 4.08 -6.61
C GLU A 212 -14.76 3.01 -6.08
N LEU A 213 -14.89 1.78 -6.60
CA LEU A 213 -14.01 0.67 -6.24
C LEU A 213 -12.81 0.70 -7.19
N GLU A 214 -11.64 0.94 -6.62
CA GLU A 214 -10.39 1.11 -7.34
C GLU A 214 -9.26 0.29 -6.72
N VAL A 215 -8.12 0.31 -7.41
CA VAL A 215 -6.85 -0.18 -6.89
C VAL A 215 -5.81 0.91 -7.09
N GLY A 216 -5.18 1.32 -5.99
CA GLY A 216 -4.07 2.26 -6.01
C GLY A 216 -2.77 1.56 -6.36
N ILE A 217 -1.91 2.24 -7.12
CA ILE A 217 -0.52 1.84 -7.37
C ILE A 217 0.39 2.86 -6.70
N VAL A 218 1.29 2.39 -5.86
CA VAL A 218 2.33 3.22 -5.23
C VAL A 218 3.56 3.21 -6.11
N ILE A 219 4.01 4.40 -6.50
CA ILE A 219 5.25 4.60 -7.25
C ILE A 219 6.40 4.66 -6.25
N GLY A 220 7.40 3.81 -6.45
CA GLY A 220 8.61 3.81 -5.63
C GLY A 220 9.67 4.74 -6.21
N ARG A 221 10.34 4.27 -7.26
CA ARG A 221 11.32 5.06 -8.00
C ARG A 221 10.63 6.07 -8.93
N GLY A 222 10.94 7.35 -8.78
CA GLY A 222 10.50 8.40 -9.70
C GLY A 222 11.30 8.46 -11.01
N ASN A 223 11.10 9.52 -11.78
CA ASN A 223 11.86 9.87 -12.96
C ASN A 223 12.20 11.37 -12.98
N GLU A 224 13.26 11.75 -13.68
CA GLU A 224 13.62 13.17 -13.82
C GLU A 224 12.60 13.93 -14.67
N GLN A 225 12.39 15.22 -14.38
CA GLN A 225 11.49 16.06 -15.15
C GLN A 225 11.93 16.14 -16.61
N GLY A 226 11.05 15.74 -17.53
CA GLY A 226 11.34 15.71 -18.97
C GLY A 226 12.00 14.43 -19.45
N ALA A 227 12.22 13.44 -18.58
CA ALA A 227 12.70 12.11 -18.94
C ALA A 227 11.55 11.07 -18.80
N PRO A 228 10.88 10.67 -19.90
CA PRO A 228 9.80 9.70 -19.86
C PRO A 228 10.29 8.31 -19.46
N ILE A 229 9.45 7.55 -18.77
CA ILE A 229 9.68 6.12 -18.48
C ILE A 229 9.18 5.30 -19.67
N HIS A 230 10.02 4.41 -20.22
CA HIS A 230 9.55 3.49 -21.26
C HIS A 230 8.64 2.41 -20.67
N ILE A 231 7.66 1.95 -21.45
CA ILE A 231 6.70 0.93 -20.98
C ILE A 231 7.37 -0.36 -20.48
N ALA A 232 8.54 -0.71 -21.03
CA ALA A 232 9.29 -1.88 -20.60
C ALA A 232 9.92 -1.72 -19.20
N GLU A 233 10.16 -0.47 -18.77
CA GLU A 233 10.77 -0.11 -17.48
C GLU A 233 9.70 0.19 -16.43
N ALA A 234 8.47 0.52 -16.84
CA ALA A 234 7.38 0.90 -15.94
C ALA A 234 7.17 -0.05 -14.73
N PRO A 235 7.28 -1.39 -14.86
CA PRO A 235 7.18 -2.28 -13.70
C PRO A 235 8.23 -2.01 -12.60
N ASP A 236 9.43 -1.57 -12.97
CA ASP A 236 10.53 -1.31 -12.01
C ASP A 236 10.34 0.01 -11.23
N HIS A 237 9.34 0.81 -11.60
CA HIS A 237 8.96 2.03 -10.89
C HIS A 237 7.78 1.81 -9.93
N ILE A 238 7.14 0.64 -9.96
CA ILE A 238 5.99 0.32 -9.12
C ILE A 238 6.47 -0.41 -7.87
N PHE A 239 6.23 0.19 -6.70
CA PHE A 239 6.53 -0.43 -5.42
C PHE A 239 5.48 -1.50 -5.06
N GLY A 240 4.20 -1.13 -5.12
CA GLY A 240 3.13 -1.98 -4.62
C GLY A 240 1.74 -1.44 -4.92
N MET A 241 0.73 -2.10 -4.36
CA MET A 241 -0.67 -1.82 -4.61
C MET A 241 -1.46 -1.73 -3.30
N CYS A 242 -2.54 -0.93 -3.32
CA CYS A 242 -3.47 -0.78 -2.20
C CYS A 242 -4.92 -0.69 -2.68
N LEU A 243 -5.86 -0.76 -1.74
CA LEU A 243 -7.28 -0.44 -1.92
C LEU A 243 -7.60 0.88 -1.23
#